data_AF-Q6URW1-F1
#
_entry.id   AF-Q6URW1-F1
#
_cell.length_a   1.000
_cell.length_b   1.000
_cell.length_c   1.000
_cell.angle_alpha   90.00
_cell.angle_beta   90.00
_cell.angle_gamma   90.00
#
_symmetry.space_group_name_H-M   'P 1'
#
loop_
_entity.id
_entity.type
_entity.pdbx_description
1 polymer ?
#
loop_
_entity_poly.entity_id
_entity_poly.type
_entity_poly.pdbx_seq_one_letter_code
_entity_poly.pdbx_strand_id
1 'polypeptide(L)' 'LLVNYIQTNGHGCWRLLPKLAGLNRCGKSCRLRWINYLRP' A
#
# COMPACT_ATOMS: atom_id res chain seq x y z
N LEU A 1 5.66 -6.25 -3.62
CA LEU A 1 5.45 -6.06 -2.15
C LEU A 1 4.18 -5.28 -1.85
N LEU A 2 4.11 -3.97 -2.14
CA LEU A 2 2.89 -3.15 -1.89
C LEU A 2 1.62 -3.72 -2.55
N VAL A 3 1.68 -3.96 -3.86
CA VAL A 3 0.56 -4.51 -4.64
C VAL A 3 0.16 -5.90 -4.14
N ASN A 4 1.14 -6.78 -3.94
CA ASN A 4 0.92 -8.13 -3.48
C ASN A 4 0.21 -8.14 -2.11
N TYR A 5 0.68 -7.31 -1.18
CA TYR A 5 0.04 -7.14 0.13
C TYR A 5 -1.42 -6.67 -0.01
N ILE A 6 -1.68 -5.71 -0.89
CA ILE A 6 -3.03 -5.16 -1.13
C ILE A 6 -3.95 -6.17 -1.84
N GLN A 7 -3.42 -6.97 -2.77
CA GLN A 7 -4.18 -8.02 -3.45
C GLN A 7 -4.54 -9.16 -2.49
N THR A 8 -3.65 -9.52 -1.57
CA THR A 8 -3.91 -10.59 -0.60
C THR A 8 -4.74 -10.12 0.61
N ASN A 9 -4.53 -8.90 1.11
CA ASN A 9 -5.12 -8.42 2.38
C ASN A 9 -6.06 -7.22 2.23
N GLY A 10 -6.16 -6.63 1.04
CA GLY A 10 -6.87 -5.37 0.83
C GLY A 10 -6.04 -4.12 1.22
N HIS A 11 -6.52 -2.95 0.82
CA HIS A 11 -5.82 -1.68 1.02
C HIS A 11 -6.15 -0.98 2.36
N GLY A 12 -7.16 -1.49 3.10
CA GLY A 12 -7.59 -1.05 4.43
C GLY A 12 -7.10 0.34 4.86
N CYS A 13 -6.19 0.37 5.83
CA CYS A 13 -5.59 1.60 6.35
C CYS A 13 -4.21 1.88 5.74
N TRP A 14 -4.13 2.81 4.78
CA TRP A 14 -2.88 3.24 4.15
C TRP A 14 -1.77 3.64 5.12
N ARG A 15 -2.11 4.17 6.30
CA ARG A 15 -1.13 4.57 7.34
C ARG A 15 -0.42 3.37 7.98
N LEU A 16 -1.14 2.27 8.19
CA LEU A 16 -0.61 1.05 8.81
C LEU A 16 -0.05 0.09 7.76
N LEU A 17 -0.55 0.20 6.53
CA LEU A 17 -0.15 -0.63 5.41
C LEU A 17 1.36 -0.76 5.21
N PRO A 18 2.18 0.31 5.15
CA PRO A 18 3.62 0.14 4.96
C PRO A 18 4.27 -0.62 6.11
N LYS A 19 3.82 -0.39 7.36
CA LYS A 19 4.31 -1.13 8.53
C LYS A 19 3.98 -2.62 8.43
N LEU A 20 2.76 -2.95 8.01
CA LEU A 20 2.32 -4.34 7.84
C LEU A 20 2.96 -5.03 6.63
N ALA A 21 3.19 -4.29 5.55
CA ALA A 21 3.82 -4.77 4.33
C ALA A 21 5.36 -4.82 4.41
N GLY A 22 5.96 -4.49 5.56
CA GLY A 22 7.41 -4.43 5.74
C GLY A 22 8.10 -3.36 4.88
N LEU A 23 7.37 -2.32 4.48
CA LEU A 23 7.87 -1.23 3.65
C LEU A 23 8.31 -0.07 4.53
N ASN A 24 9.57 0.35 4.39
CA ASN A 24 10.07 1.59 4.99
C ASN A 24 9.60 2.83 4.21
N ARG A 25 8.27 3.03 4.12
CA ARG A 25 7.63 4.13 3.40
C ARG A 25 6.48 4.72 4.21
N CYS A 26 6.13 5.98 3.95
CA CYS A 26 4.95 6.59 4.57
C CYS A 26 3.66 6.15 3.87
N GLY A 27 2.57 6.02 4.64
CA GLY A 27 1.28 5.57 4.11
C GLY A 27 0.72 6.46 2.99
N LYS A 28 0.99 7.76 3.04
CA LYS A 28 0.64 8.72 1.99
C LYS A 28 1.27 8.34 0.63
N SER A 29 2.54 7.94 0.63
CA SER A 29 3.24 7.49 -0.58
C SER A 29 2.66 6.19 -1.12
N CYS A 30 2.35 5.23 -0.25
CA CYS A 30 1.69 3.97 -0.64
C CYS A 30 0.31 4.23 -1.28
N ARG A 31 -0.50 5.13 -0.70
CA ARG A 31 -1.81 5.52 -1.25
C ARG A 31 -1.68 6.19 -2.61
N LEU A 32 -0.79 7.18 -2.74
CA LEU A 32 -0.57 7.87 -4.01
C LEU A 32 -0.10 6.89 -5.08
N ARG A 33 0.86 6.03 -4.76
CA ARG A 33 1.36 5.03 -5.70
C ARG A 33 0.27 4.05 -6.13
N TRP A 34 -0.61 3.67 -5.21
CA TRP A 34 -1.75 2.82 -5.53
C TRP A 34 -2.69 3.48 -6.54
N ILE A 35 -3.13 4.71 -6.25
CA ILE A 35 -4.09 5.43 -7.10
C ILE A 35 -3.49 5.76 -8.48
N ASN A 36 -2.20 6.13 -8.54
CA ASN A 36 -1.58 6.60 -9.79
C ASN A 36 -1.08 5.47 -10.69
N TYR A 37 -0.66 4.33 -10.13
CA TYR A 37 0.07 3.31 -10.90
C TYR A 37 -0.46 1.89 -10.73
N LEU A 38 -1.25 1.60 -9.70
CA LEU A 38 -1.58 0.22 -9.32
C LEU A 38 -3.08 -0.08 -9.32
N ARG A 39 -3.92 0.94 -9.47
CA ARG A 39 -5.37 0.80 -9.68
C ARG A 39 -5.61 0.74 -11.19
N PRO A 40 -6.02 -0.40 -11.76
CA PRO A 40 -6.52 -0.42 -13.13
C PRO A 40 -7.79 0.42 -13.27
#